data_AF-A0A0J7KP55-F1
#
_entry.id   AF-A0A0J7KP55-F1
#
_cell.length_a   1.000
_cell.length_b   1.000
_cell.length_c   1.000
_cell.angle_alpha   90.00
_cell.angle_beta   90.00
_cell.angle_gamma   90.00
#
_symmetry.space_group_name_H-M   'P 1'
#
loop_
_entity.id
_entity.type
_entity.pdbx_description
1 polymer ?
#
loop_
_entity_poly.entity_id
_entity_poly.type
_entity_poly.pdbx_seq_one_letter_code
_entity_poly.pdbx_strand_id
1 'polypeptide(L)'
;MAALVLVTETLKRSNVHAASEISLQTRFNEIKEFYNEDMTFDESIIRDNKQCDLFRNWCIRYKREIDTIDRVVEHQPLGIFLVQLERFKNAALNAPRSKKKVIEAVMPG
;
A
#
# COMPACT_ATOMS: atom_id res chain seq x y z
N MET A 1 34.19 -6.38 -31.54
CA MET A 1 32.72 -6.44 -31.66
C MET A 1 32.03 -7.43 -30.70
N ALA A 2 32.72 -8.42 -30.11
CA ALA A 2 32.10 -9.37 -29.18
C ALA A 2 31.72 -8.78 -27.80
N ALA A 3 32.41 -7.72 -27.33
CA ALA A 3 32.14 -7.12 -26.01
C ALA A 3 30.83 -6.31 -25.96
N LEU A 4 30.33 -5.79 -27.09
CA LEU A 4 29.08 -5.02 -27.13
C LEU A 4 27.84 -5.92 -27.07
N VAL A 5 27.96 -7.17 -27.53
CA VAL A 5 26.85 -8.15 -27.52
C VAL A 5 26.63 -8.74 -26.12
N LEU A 6 27.71 -8.92 -25.35
CA LEU A 6 27.62 -9.37 -23.96
C LEU A 6 26.95 -8.34 -23.05
N VAL A 7 27.17 -7.04 -23.27
CA VAL A 7 26.53 -5.97 -22.49
C VAL A 7 25.02 -5.90 -22.77
N THR A 8 24.60 -6.08 -24.02
CA THR A 8 23.17 -6.06 -24.40
C THR A 8 22.42 -7.31 -23.95
N GLU A 9 23.08 -8.47 -23.85
CA GLU A 9 22.47 -9.68 -23.26
C GLU A 9 22.39 -9.63 -21.72
N THR A 10 23.36 -9.03 -21.03
CA THR A 10 23.23 -8.78 -19.58
C THR A 10 22.14 -7.77 -19.26
N LEU A 11 21.91 -6.77 -20.13
CA LEU A 11 20.83 -5.80 -19.95
C LEU A 11 19.43 -6.38 -20.21
N LYS A 12 19.32 -7.48 -20.97
CA LYS A 12 18.06 -8.22 -21.14
C LYS A 12 17.69 -9.07 -19.91
N ARG A 13 18.69 -9.52 -19.11
CA ARG A 13 18.45 -10.20 -17.81
C ARG A 13 17.97 -9.25 -16.71
N SER A 14 18.22 -7.95 -16.82
CA SER A 14 17.73 -6.93 -15.88
C SER A 14 16.25 -6.55 -16.03
N ASN A 15 15.54 -7.06 -17.04
CA ASN A 15 14.12 -6.73 -17.25
C ASN A 15 13.21 -7.24 -16.13
N VAL A 16 13.62 -8.27 -15.38
CA VAL A 16 12.87 -8.79 -14.22
C VAL A 16 13.00 -7.86 -13.01
N HIS A 17 14.15 -7.21 -12.83
CA HIS A 17 14.36 -6.23 -11.75
C HIS A 17 13.62 -4.92 -12.02
N ALA A 18 13.69 -4.40 -13.25
CA ALA A 18 12.97 -3.17 -13.61
C ALA A 18 11.44 -3.33 -13.47
N ALA A 19 10.88 -4.47 -13.86
CA ALA A 19 9.45 -4.74 -13.67
C ALA A 19 9.06 -4.83 -12.19
N SER A 20 9.93 -5.42 -11.35
CA SER A 20 9.73 -5.47 -9.90
C SER A 20 9.82 -4.08 -9.25
N GLU A 21 10.76 -3.24 -9.66
CA GLU A 21 10.94 -1.88 -9.16
C GLU A 21 9.77 -0.97 -9.56
N ILE A 22 9.32 -1.03 -10.82
CA ILE A 22 8.13 -0.29 -11.31
C ILE A 22 6.86 -0.73 -10.57
N SER A 23 6.71 -2.04 -10.33
CA SER A 23 5.62 -2.60 -9.52
C SER A 23 5.65 -2.07 -8.07
N LEU A 24 6.83 -1.89 -7.50
CA LEU A 24 6.97 -1.44 -6.11
C LEU A 24 6.68 0.05 -5.98
N GLN A 25 7.23 0.87 -6.88
CA GLN A 25 6.99 2.31 -6.89
C GLN A 25 5.49 2.64 -7.01
N THR A 26 4.78 1.92 -7.87
CA THR A 26 3.32 2.06 -8.00
C THR A 26 2.58 1.69 -6.70
N ARG A 27 2.96 0.59 -6.04
CA ARG A 27 2.33 0.16 -4.77
C ARG A 27 2.60 1.14 -3.63
N PHE A 28 3.81 1.65 -3.52
CA PHE A 28 4.16 2.65 -2.51
C PHE A 28 3.43 3.97 -2.74
N ASN A 29 3.21 4.37 -4.00
CA ASN A 29 2.40 5.53 -4.33
C ASN A 29 0.94 5.35 -3.89
N GLU A 30 0.34 4.19 -4.17
CA GLU A 30 -1.04 3.88 -3.72
C GLU A 30 -1.15 3.95 -2.18
N ILE A 31 -0.18 3.38 -1.45
CA ILE A 31 -0.18 3.45 0.03
C ILE A 31 0.03 4.89 0.54
N LYS A 32 0.86 5.67 -0.13
CA LYS A 32 1.07 7.09 0.21
C LYS A 32 -0.21 7.89 0.03
N GLU A 33 -0.95 7.64 -1.05
CA GLU A 33 -2.25 8.28 -1.31
C GLU A 33 -3.24 7.93 -0.20
N PHE A 34 -3.38 6.64 0.13
CA PHE A 34 -4.22 6.21 1.25
C PHE A 34 -3.86 6.90 2.57
N TYR A 35 -2.57 6.94 2.91
CA TYR A 35 -2.10 7.59 4.13
C TYR A 35 -2.47 9.08 4.18
N ASN A 36 -2.29 9.80 3.08
CA ASN A 36 -2.63 11.23 3.01
C ASN A 36 -4.14 11.46 3.12
N GLU A 37 -4.94 10.62 2.47
CA GLU A 37 -6.39 10.67 2.55
C GLU A 37 -6.85 10.40 3.99
N ASP A 38 -6.35 9.36 4.63
CA ASP A 38 -6.75 8.98 5.98
C ASP A 38 -6.35 10.00 7.05
N MET A 39 -5.21 10.67 6.86
CA MET A 39 -4.75 11.76 7.73
C MET A 39 -5.58 13.04 7.59
N THR A 40 -6.21 13.24 6.43
CA THR A 40 -7.06 14.41 6.16
C THR A 40 -8.56 14.12 6.32
N PHE A 41 -8.94 12.86 6.43
CA PHE A 41 -10.32 12.43 6.59
C PHE A 41 -10.83 12.65 8.02
N ASP A 42 -11.86 13.50 8.14
CA ASP A 42 -12.54 13.78 9.41
C ASP A 42 -13.41 12.60 9.85
N GLU A 43 -13.12 12.07 11.05
CA GLU A 43 -13.87 10.94 11.64
C GLU A 43 -15.29 11.29 12.05
N SER A 44 -15.60 12.57 12.24
CA SER A 44 -16.97 13.03 12.50
C SER A 44 -17.92 12.57 11.39
N ILE A 45 -17.44 12.56 10.14
CA ILE A 45 -18.19 12.13 8.95
C ILE A 45 -18.66 10.68 9.08
N ILE A 46 -17.84 9.78 9.64
CA ILE A 46 -18.22 8.39 9.86
C ILE A 46 -19.21 8.29 11.02
N ARG A 47 -18.97 9.03 12.10
CA ARG A 47 -19.78 8.96 13.34
C ARG A 47 -21.19 9.49 13.15
N ASP A 48 -21.35 10.53 12.35
CA ASP A 48 -22.63 11.19 12.11
C ASP A 48 -23.41 10.57 10.93
N ASN A 49 -22.80 9.61 10.22
CA ASN A 49 -23.42 8.96 9.07
C ASN A 49 -24.50 7.96 9.48
N LYS A 50 -25.60 7.93 8.73
CA LYS A 50 -26.69 6.95 8.91
C LYS A 50 -26.98 6.13 7.65
N GLN A 51 -26.25 6.36 6.56
CA GLN A 51 -26.45 5.71 5.27
C GLN A 51 -25.65 4.40 5.20
N CYS A 52 -26.36 3.27 5.18
CA CYS A 52 -25.75 1.93 5.14
C CYS A 52 -24.85 1.71 3.89
N ASP A 53 -25.19 2.30 2.75
CA ASP A 53 -24.40 2.15 1.53
C ASP A 53 -23.01 2.80 1.67
N LEU A 54 -22.91 3.94 2.36
CA LEU A 54 -21.62 4.59 2.64
C LEU A 54 -20.78 3.75 3.60
N PHE A 55 -21.38 3.16 4.63
CA PHE A 55 -20.69 2.23 5.53
C PHE A 55 -20.11 1.03 4.77
N ARG A 56 -20.89 0.43 3.86
CA ARG A 56 -20.40 -0.67 3.00
C ARG A 56 -19.20 -0.22 2.17
N ASN A 57 -19.27 0.95 1.53
CA ASN A 57 -18.19 1.47 0.72
C ASN A 57 -16.92 1.71 1.54
N TRP A 58 -17.05 2.25 2.76
CA TRP A 58 -15.91 2.42 3.65
C TRP A 58 -15.32 1.09 4.11
N CYS A 59 -16.14 0.09 4.44
CA CYS A 59 -15.63 -1.23 4.78
C CYS A 59 -14.85 -1.86 3.61
N ILE A 60 -15.34 -1.73 2.39
CA ILE A 60 -14.65 -2.22 1.18
C ILE A 60 -13.33 -1.46 0.98
N ARG A 61 -13.35 -0.13 1.10
CA ARG A 61 -12.16 0.73 0.97
C ARG A 61 -11.08 0.34 1.98
N TYR A 62 -11.40 0.36 3.27
CA TYR A 62 -10.41 0.09 4.32
C TYR A 62 -9.93 -1.37 4.31
N LYS A 63 -10.78 -2.31 3.87
CA LYS A 63 -10.33 -3.68 3.63
C LYS A 63 -9.31 -3.75 2.50
N ARG A 64 -9.59 -3.12 1.36
CA ARG A 64 -8.66 -3.06 0.22
C ARG A 64 -7.34 -2.42 0.61
N GLU A 65 -7.38 -1.33 1.36
CA GLU A 65 -6.18 -0.65 1.83
C GLU A 65 -5.31 -1.54 2.71
N ILE A 66 -5.92 -2.20 3.72
CA ILE A 66 -5.22 -3.16 4.57
C ILE A 66 -4.62 -4.29 3.73
N ASP A 67 -5.39 -4.87 2.81
CA ASP A 67 -4.92 -5.96 1.93
C ASP A 67 -3.76 -5.50 1.03
N THR A 68 -3.79 -4.25 0.54
CA THR A 68 -2.70 -3.66 -0.27
C THR A 68 -1.43 -3.48 0.57
N ILE A 69 -1.55 -2.93 1.77
CA ILE A 69 -0.41 -2.74 2.67
C ILE A 69 0.15 -4.10 3.13
N ASP A 70 -0.72 -5.09 3.36
CA ASP A 70 -0.30 -6.42 3.80
C ASP A 70 0.51 -7.19 2.76
N ARG A 71 0.30 -6.89 1.47
CA ARG A 71 1.07 -7.45 0.34
C ARG A 71 2.48 -6.86 0.19
N VAL A 72 2.83 -5.82 0.95
CA VAL A 72 4.20 -5.29 0.97
C VAL A 72 5.11 -6.32 1.64
N VAL A 73 6.18 -6.71 0.94
CA VAL A 73 7.20 -7.63 1.47
C VAL A 73 7.92 -6.97 2.64
N GLU A 74 8.23 -7.75 3.68
CA GLU A 74 8.92 -7.23 4.87
C GLU A 74 10.35 -6.79 4.58
N HIS A 75 10.96 -7.39 3.57
CA HIS A 75 12.35 -7.15 3.19
C HIS A 75 12.44 -7.03 1.67
N GLN A 76 13.12 -5.99 1.19
CA GLN A 76 13.33 -5.78 -0.24
C GLN A 76 14.80 -5.50 -0.55
N PRO A 77 15.43 -6.28 -1.44
CA PRO A 77 16.77 -5.96 -1.92
C PRO A 77 16.73 -4.75 -2.86
N LEU A 78 17.58 -3.76 -2.58
CA LEU A 78 17.85 -2.59 -3.42
C LEU A 78 19.35 -2.52 -3.69
N GLY A 79 19.78 -3.23 -4.74
CA GLY A 79 21.20 -3.41 -5.04
C GLY A 79 21.91 -4.15 -3.91
N ILE A 80 22.84 -3.47 -3.23
CA ILE A 80 23.59 -4.00 -2.10
C ILE A 80 22.89 -3.81 -0.74
N PHE A 81 21.78 -3.07 -0.71
CA PHE A 81 21.03 -2.79 0.51
C PHE A 81 19.86 -3.75 0.65
N LEU A 82 19.58 -4.19 1.88
CA LEU A 82 18.34 -4.87 2.24
C LEU A 82 17.49 -3.90 3.05
N VAL A 83 16.39 -3.42 2.45
CA VAL A 83 15.49 -2.49 3.14
C VAL A 83 14.50 -3.28 3.97
N GLN A 84 14.41 -2.94 5.26
CA GLN A 84 13.38 -3.45 6.18
C GLN A 84 12.13 -2.58 6.08
N LEU A 85 11.04 -3.16 5.62
CA LEU A 85 9.75 -2.51 5.39
C LEU A 85 8.73 -2.86 6.48
N GLU A 86 9.06 -3.72 7.43
CA GLU A 86 8.17 -4.08 8.54
C GLU A 86 7.69 -2.85 9.33
N ARG A 87 8.61 -1.94 9.67
CA ARG A 87 8.25 -0.70 10.38
C ARG A 87 7.33 0.20 9.56
N PHE A 88 7.57 0.27 8.24
CA PHE A 88 6.70 1.00 7.32
C PHE A 88 5.30 0.40 7.31
N LYS A 89 5.20 -0.92 7.16
CA LYS A 89 3.94 -1.67 7.15
C LYS A 89 3.15 -1.43 8.44
N ASN A 90 3.80 -1.55 9.60
CA ASN A 90 3.17 -1.31 10.90
C ASN A 90 2.67 0.14 11.06
N ALA A 91 3.44 1.13 10.60
CA ALA A 91 3.03 2.51 10.64
C ALA A 91 1.84 2.79 9.70
N ALA A 92 1.91 2.29 8.46
CA ALA A 92 0.88 2.48 7.44
C ALA A 92 -0.44 1.80 7.83
N LEU A 93 -0.40 0.64 8.50
CA LEU A 93 -1.61 -0.07 8.94
C LEU A 93 -2.36 0.61 10.08
N ASN A 94 -1.73 1.52 10.83
CA ASN A 94 -2.37 2.12 12.00
C ASN A 94 -3.61 2.94 11.63
N ALA A 95 -3.50 3.78 10.60
CA ALA A 95 -4.60 4.64 10.14
C ALA A 95 -5.84 3.83 9.70
N PRO A 96 -5.76 2.92 8.72
CA PRO A 96 -6.93 2.18 8.26
C PRO A 96 -7.51 1.25 9.33
N ARG A 97 -6.67 0.68 10.21
CA ARG A 97 -7.16 -0.12 11.35
C ARG A 97 -7.94 0.73 12.35
N SER A 98 -7.49 1.97 12.61
CA SER A 98 -8.21 2.90 13.47
C SER A 98 -9.57 3.26 12.85
N LYS A 99 -9.60 3.65 11.57
CA LYS A 99 -10.84 4.00 10.86
C LYS A 99 -11.83 2.84 10.81
N LYS A 100 -11.35 1.63 10.56
CA LYS A 100 -12.18 0.41 10.60
C LYS A 100 -12.84 0.21 11.96
N LYS A 101 -12.12 0.41 13.08
CA LYS A 101 -12.70 0.33 14.43
C LYS A 101 -13.78 1.38 14.67
N VAL A 102 -13.60 2.60 14.16
CA VAL A 102 -14.61 3.66 14.27
C VAL A 102 -15.89 3.25 13.54
N ILE A 103 -15.76 2.70 12.33
CA ILE A 103 -16.90 2.19 11.55
C ILE A 103 -17.61 1.06 12.30
N GLU A 104 -16.86 0.06 12.79
CA GLU A 104 -17.41 -1.07 13.55
C GLU A 104 -18.16 -0.62 14.82
N ALA A 105 -17.74 0.50 15.44
CA ALA A 105 -18.39 1.04 16.62
C ALA A 105 -19.71 1.78 16.34
N VAL A 106 -19.89 2.32 15.13
CA VAL A 106 -21.07 3.15 14.77
C VAL A 106 -22.00 2.47 13.77
N MET A 107 -21.58 1.35 13.17
CA MET A 107 -22.39 0.60 12.21
C MET A 107 -23.69 0.11 12.89
N PRO A 108 -24.87 0.42 12.32
CA PRO A 108 -26.12 -0.13 12.82
C PRO A 108 -26.15 -1.65 12.58
N GLY A 109 -26.42 -2.41 13.64
CA GLY A 109 -26.52 -3.88 13.63
C GLY A 109 -27.78 -4.40 12.96
#